data_AF-A0A840R8E1-F1
#
_entry.id   AF-A0A840R8E1-F1
#
_cell.length_a   1.000
_cell.length_b   1.000
_cell.length_c   1.000
_cell.angle_alpha   90.00
_cell.angle_beta   90.00
_cell.angle_gamma   90.00
#
_symmetry.space_group_name_H-M   'P 1'
#
loop_
_entity.id
_entity.type
_entity.pdbx_description
1 polymer ?
#
loop_
_entity_poly.entity_id
_entity_poly.type
_entity_poly.pdbx_seq_one_letter_code
_entity_poly.pdbx_strand_id
1 'polypeptide(L)' 'MSKLSRAERKRERAAKLLIWLADRASRNRSLLDRLCRFIVDRVSRRAPHEDFMRDQIVDGNEGFDPDELDRYQRGESGH' A
#
# COMPACT_ATOMS: atom_id res chain seq x y z
N MET A 1 10.30 32.70 -12.54
CA MET A 1 10.19 31.63 -11.52
C MET A 1 9.34 32.15 -10.37
N SER A 2 8.15 31.59 -10.14
CA SER A 2 7.32 31.96 -8.98
C SER A 2 8.04 31.55 -7.70
N LYS A 3 8.08 32.44 -6.71
CA LYS A 3 8.67 32.12 -5.40
C LYS A 3 7.65 31.27 -4.64
N LEU A 4 7.98 30.00 -4.39
CA LEU A 4 7.17 29.13 -3.53
C LEU A 4 6.95 29.81 -2.18
N SER A 5 5.70 29.83 -1.74
CA SER A 5 5.30 30.31 -0.42
C SER A 5 5.96 29.46 0.68
N ARG A 6 6.07 30.02 1.89
CA ARG A 6 6.65 29.30 3.04
C ARG A 6 5.90 27.99 3.33
N ALA A 7 4.59 27.97 3.11
CA ALA A 7 3.74 26.79 3.29
C ALA A 7 4.05 25.70 2.24
N GLU A 8 4.21 26.08 0.98
CA GLU A 8 4.56 25.13 -0.09
C GLU A 8 5.95 24.53 0.12
N ARG A 9 6.94 25.33 0.53
CA ARG A 9 8.27 24.80 0.88
C ARG A 9 8.22 23.83 2.05
N LYS A 10 7.35 24.07 3.03
CA LYS A 10 7.13 23.14 4.15
C LYS A 10 6.53 21.82 3.66
N ARG A 11 5.53 21.88 2.77
CA ARG A 11 4.93 20.69 2.14
C ARG A 11 5.93 19.91 1.30
N GLU A 12 6.74 20.60 0.50
CA GLU A 12 7.79 19.97 -0.31
C GLU A 12 8.83 19.23 0.54
N ARG A 13 9.28 19.85 1.64
CA ARG A 13 10.19 19.20 2.60
C ARG A 13 9.56 17.99 3.26
N ALA A 14 8.29 18.08 3.64
CA ALA A 14 7.55 16.96 4.22
C ALA A 14 7.40 15.80 3.22
N ALA A 15 7.08 16.09 1.95
CA ALA A 15 6.99 15.09 0.89
C ALA A 15 8.33 14.38 0.66
N LYS A 16 9.45 15.13 0.60
CA LYS A 16 10.80 14.57 0.47
C LYS A 16 11.15 13.64 1.65
N LEU A 17 10.79 14.03 2.87
CA LEU A 17 10.98 13.21 4.07
C LEU A 17 10.16 11.92 4.02
N LEU A 18 8.90 11.99 3.58
CA LEU A 18 8.05 10.81 3.44
C LEU A 18 8.61 9.81 2.42
N ILE A 19 9.04 10.29 1.25
CA ILE A 19 9.66 9.45 0.22
C ILE A 19 10.91 8.76 0.76
N TRP A 20 11.76 9.52 1.47
CA TRP A 20 12.97 8.97 2.08
C TRP A 20 12.68 7.93 3.17
N LEU A 21 11.66 8.17 4.00
CA LEU A 21 11.20 7.21 5.01
C LEU A 21 10.68 5.92 4.37
N ALA A 22 9.90 6.03 3.29
CA ALA A 22 9.36 4.89 2.55
C ALA A 22 10.48 4.04 1.92
N ASP A 23 11.46 4.68 1.27
CA ASP A 23 12.62 3.99 0.69
C ASP A 23 13.42 3.24 1.76
N ARG A 24 13.68 3.85 2.92
CA ARG A 24 14.34 3.16 4.04
C ARG A 24 13.52 2.02 4.63
N ALA A 25 12.23 2.25 4.88
CA ALA A 25 11.32 1.24 5.41
C ALA A 25 11.28 -0.03 4.53
N SER A 26 11.36 0.13 3.20
CA SER A 26 11.36 -0.96 2.23
C SER A 26 12.57 -1.90 2.36
N ARG A 27 13.74 -1.37 2.72
CA ARG A 27 15.00 -2.14 2.75
C ARG A 27 15.06 -3.15 3.90
N ASN A 28 14.54 -2.79 5.07
CA ASN A 28 14.44 -3.66 6.27
C ASN A 28 15.75 -4.37 6.68
N ARG A 29 16.93 -3.79 6.42
CA ARG A 29 18.23 -4.42 6.71
C ARG A 29 18.79 -3.99 8.06
N SER A 30 18.59 -2.73 8.43
CA SER A 30 19.11 -2.15 9.68
C SER A 30 18.02 -1.90 10.72
N LEU A 31 18.42 -1.68 11.99
CA LEU A 31 17.49 -1.30 13.07
C LEU A 31 16.75 0.01 12.76
N LEU A 32 17.41 0.93 12.06
CA LEU A 32 16.81 2.18 11.62
C LEU A 32 15.75 1.94 10.54
N ASP A 33 15.99 1.02 9.61
CA ASP A 33 15.00 0.64 8.60
C ASP A 33 13.76 0.00 9.25
N ARG A 34 13.95 -0.82 10.29
CA ARG A 34 12.85 -1.40 11.08
C ARG A 34 12.05 -0.32 11.80
N LEU A 35 12.72 0.70 12.34
CA LEU A 35 12.04 1.85 12.96
C LEU A 35 11.27 2.67 11.92
N CYS A 36 11.87 2.96 10.75
CA CYS A 36 11.19 3.64 9.65
C CYS A 36 9.96 2.84 9.19
N ARG A 37 10.09 1.51 9.09
CA ARG A 37 8.98 0.61 8.77
C ARG A 37 7.87 0.69 9.81
N PHE A 38 8.20 0.64 11.10
CA PHE A 38 7.22 0.77 12.17
C PHE A 38 6.46 2.11 12.11
N ILE A 39 7.16 3.22 11.85
CA ILE A 39 6.56 4.55 11.73
C ILE A 39 5.61 4.59 10.52
N VAL A 40 6.05 4.10 9.36
CA VAL A 40 5.20 4.04 8.15
C VAL A 40 3.97 3.17 8.39
N ASP A 41 4.14 1.99 8.99
CA ASP A 41 3.03 1.09 9.31
C ASP A 41 2.02 1.77 10.25
N ARG A 42 2.51 2.48 11.28
CA ARG A 42 1.63 3.13 12.25
C ARG A 42 0.88 4.33 11.68
N VAL A 43 1.48 5.08 10.76
CA VAL A 43 0.83 6.24 10.11
C VAL A 43 -0.12 5.79 9.00
N SER A 44 0.21 4.71 8.31
CA SER A 44 -0.60 4.16 7.22
C SER A 44 -1.72 3.24 7.68
N ARG A 45 -1.65 2.67 8.89
CA ARG A 45 -2.74 1.92 9.51
C ARG A 45 -3.92 2.85 9.80
N ARG A 46 -4.85 2.91 8.86
CA ARG A 46 -6.22 3.39 9.10
C ARG A 46 -7.04 2.31 9.78
N ALA A 47 -8.07 2.72 10.50
CA ALA A 47 -9.04 1.76 11.00
C ALA A 47 -9.70 1.06 9.80
N PRO A 48 -10.01 -0.25 9.86
CA PRO A 48 -10.53 -0.99 8.70
C PRO A 48 -11.78 -0.35 8.06
N HIS A 49 -12.57 0.38 8.84
CA HIS A 49 -13.77 1.09 8.39
C HIS A 49 -13.50 2.42 7.66
N GLU A 50 -12.25 2.90 7.64
CA GLU A 50 -11.83 4.16 6.99
C GLU A 50 -10.89 3.92 5.79
N ASP A 51 -10.63 2.65 5.47
CA ASP A 51 -9.71 2.23 4.42
C ASP A 51 -10.49 1.61 3.26
N PHE A 52 -10.78 2.43 2.24
CA PHE A 52 -11.47 2.03 1.01
C PHE A 52 -10.80 0.83 0.30
N MET A 53 -9.50 0.62 0.49
CA MET A 53 -8.75 -0.51 -0.09
C MET A 53 -8.80 -1.78 0.78
N ARG A 54 -9.35 -1.72 1.99
CA ARG A 54 -9.60 -2.85 2.90
C ARG A 54 -11.10 -3.03 3.19
N ASP A 55 -11.93 -2.60 2.24
CA ASP A 55 -13.35 -2.90 2.29
C ASP A 55 -13.54 -4.42 2.20
N GLN A 56 -14.60 -4.98 2.81
CA GLN A 56 -14.83 -6.44 2.89
C GLN A 56 -14.82 -7.14 1.51
N ILE A 57 -15.01 -6.37 0.44
CA ILE A 57 -14.95 -6.81 -0.96
C ILE A 57 -13.53 -7.22 -1.39
N VAL A 58 -12.47 -6.58 -0.87
CA VAL A 58 -11.08 -6.89 -1.23
C VAL A 58 -10.57 -8.10 -0.44
N ASP A 59 -10.85 -8.16 0.86
CA ASP A 59 -10.48 -9.30 1.72
C ASP A 59 -11.31 -10.57 1.40
N GLY A 60 -12.47 -10.42 0.74
CA GLY A 60 -13.34 -11.49 0.26
C GLY A 60 -13.09 -11.94 -1.19
N ASN A 61 -12.06 -11.42 -1.87
CA ASN A 61 -11.60 -12.05 -3.11
C ASN A 61 -10.85 -13.34 -2.76
N GLU A 62 -11.61 -14.40 -2.42
CA GLU A 62 -11.17 -15.74 -2.77
C GLU A 62 -10.88 -15.72 -4.27
N GLY A 63 -9.59 -15.70 -4.62
CA GLY A 63 -9.20 -15.89 -6.00
C GLY A 63 -9.85 -17.18 -6.51
N PHE A 64 -10.34 -17.16 -7.75
CA PHE A 64 -10.86 -18.36 -8.39
C PHE A 64 -9.84 -19.50 -8.23
N ASP A 65 -10.33 -20.67 -7.81
CA ASP A 65 -9.53 -21.88 -7.81
C ASP A 65 -8.97 -22.06 -9.24
N PRO A 66 -7.63 -22.02 -9.43
CA PRO A 66 -7.04 -22.08 -10.76
C PRO A 66 -7.50 -23.31 -11.55
N ASP A 67 -7.83 -24.42 -10.86
CA ASP A 67 -8.34 -25.62 -11.48
C ASP A 67 -9.79 -25.46 -11.98
N GLU A 68 -10.59 -24.61 -11.33
CA GLU A 68 -11.94 -24.27 -11.79
C GLU A 68 -11.90 -23.34 -13.00
N LEU A 69 -11.03 -22.31 -12.97
CA LEU A 69 -10.88 -21.37 -14.08
C LEU A 69 -10.37 -22.06 -15.36
N ASP A 70 -9.43 -23.00 -15.21
CA ASP A 70 -8.86 -23.76 -16.32
C ASP A 70 -9.89 -24.74 -16.93
N ARG A 71 -10.76 -25.34 -16.10
CA ARG A 71 -11.91 -26.15 -16.56
C ARG A 71 -12.91 -25.31 -17.38
N TYR A 72 -13.29 -24.13 -16.87
CA TYR A 72 -14.18 -23.22 -17.61
C TYR A 72 -13.57 -22.74 -18.93
N GLN A 73 -12.28 -22.41 -18.95
CA GLN A 73 -11.59 -21.96 -20.17
C GLN A 73 -11.43 -23.09 -21.20
N ARG A 74 -11.35 -24.34 -20.76
CA ARG A 74 -11.39 -25.52 -21.63
C ARG A 74 -12.81 -25.91 -22.11
N GLY A 75 -13.84 -25.20 -21.64
CA GLY A 75 -15.23 -25.49 -21.98
C GLY A 75 -15.81 -26.71 -21.26
N GLU A 76 -15.17 -27.15 -20.18
CA GLU A 76 -15.61 -28.28 -19.35
C GLU A 76 -16.62 -27.79 -18.30
N SER A 77 -17.79 -27.32 -18.75
CA SER A 77 -18.93 -27.09 -17.88
C SER A 77 -19.58 -28.45 -17.56
N GLY A 78 -19.46 -28.90 -16.30
CA GLY A 78 -20.20 -30.04 -15.79
C GLY A 78 -21.69 -29.69 -15.63
N HIS A 79 -22.49 -30.17 -16.59
CA HIS A 79 -23.96 -30.19 -16.68
C HIS A 79 -24.72 -28.86 -16.78
#